data_AF-B0NMB9-F1
#
_entry.id   AF-B0NMB9-F1
#
_cell.length_a   1.000
_cell.length_b   1.000
_cell.length_c   1.000
_cell.angle_alpha   90.00
_cell.angle_beta   90.00
_cell.angle_gamma   90.00
#
_symmetry.space_group_name_H-M   'P 1'
#
loop_
_entity.id
_entity.type
_entity.pdbx_description
1 polymer ?
#
loop_
_entity_poly.entity_id
_entity_poly.type
_entity_poly.pdbx_seq_one_letter_code
_entity_poly.pdbx_strand_id
1 'polypeptide(L)'
;MNRIKEILKEQGVTINELADKLGISRVTLSTQINGTANIVSYEKIATALNVPMWQLFASPKEIQPQSDGASITCPNCGKSIKIKVD
;
A
#
# COMPACT_ATOMS: atom_id res chain seq x y z
N MET A 1 -5.15 -10.31 3.28
CA MET A 1 -5.97 -9.18 2.81
C MET A 1 -5.03 -8.24 2.08
N ASN A 2 -5.06 -8.25 0.74
CA ASN A 2 -4.16 -7.43 -0.10
C ASN A 2 -5.02 -6.45 -0.90
N ARG A 3 -4.62 -5.18 -0.97
CA ARG A 3 -5.33 -4.10 -1.67
C ARG A 3 -4.96 -3.98 -3.14
N ILE A 4 -4.27 -4.98 -3.68
CA ILE A 4 -3.78 -4.98 -5.07
C ILE A 4 -4.92 -4.77 -6.09
N LYS A 5 -6.10 -5.39 -5.87
CA LYS A 5 -7.27 -5.21 -6.76
C LYS A 5 -7.81 -3.78 -6.75
N GLU A 6 -7.73 -3.08 -5.62
CA GLU A 6 -8.14 -1.67 -5.51
C GLU A 6 -7.15 -0.76 -6.22
N ILE A 7 -5.85 -0.96 -6.00
CA ILE A 7 -4.79 -0.17 -6.63
C ILE A 7 -4.83 -0.30 -8.15
N LEU A 8 -5.06 -1.52 -8.65
CA LEU A 8 -5.27 -1.78 -10.09
C LEU A 8 -6.44 -0.95 -10.64
N LYS A 9 -7.57 -0.88 -9.91
CA LYS A 9 -8.71 -0.07 -10.31
C LYS A 9 -8.43 1.43 -10.23
N GLU A 10 -7.77 1.91 -9.17
CA GLU A 10 -7.40 3.32 -9.01
C GLU A 10 -6.42 3.80 -10.09
N GLN A 11 -5.48 2.95 -10.49
CA GLN A 11 -4.50 3.25 -11.54
C GLN A 11 -5.06 3.03 -12.97
N GLY A 12 -6.26 2.44 -13.11
CA GLY A 12 -6.80 2.05 -14.41
C GLY A 12 -6.01 0.92 -15.10
N VAL A 13 -5.18 0.18 -14.35
CA VAL A 13 -4.35 -0.89 -14.87
C VAL A 13 -5.09 -2.22 -14.72
N THR A 14 -5.09 -3.02 -15.78
CA THR A 14 -5.73 -4.33 -15.77
C THR A 14 -4.76 -5.39 -15.23
N ILE A 15 -5.27 -6.46 -14.61
CA ILE A 15 -4.45 -7.62 -14.18
C ILE A 15 -3.61 -8.16 -15.36
N ASN A 16 -4.14 -8.13 -16.59
CA ASN A 16 -3.39 -8.53 -17.78
C ASN A 16 -2.19 -7.63 -18.06
N GLU A 17 -2.39 -6.31 -18.05
CA GLU A 17 -1.32 -5.33 -18.27
C GLU A 17 -0.25 -5.43 -17.20
N LEU A 18 -0.65 -5.63 -15.94
CA LEU A 18 0.28 -5.86 -14.85
C LEU A 18 1.04 -7.18 -15.06
N ALA A 19 0.36 -8.26 -15.42
CA ALA A 19 0.99 -9.55 -15.70
C ALA A 19 2.00 -9.46 -16.86
N ASP A 20 1.65 -8.74 -17.93
CA ASP A 20 2.49 -8.50 -19.10
C ASP A 20 3.75 -7.71 -18.73
N LYS A 21 3.60 -6.61 -17.97
CA LYS A 21 4.73 -5.84 -17.40
C LYS A 21 5.65 -6.66 -16.49
N LEU A 22 5.08 -7.58 -15.73
CA LEU A 22 5.85 -8.48 -14.85
C LEU A 22 6.46 -9.67 -15.60
N GLY A 23 6.09 -9.91 -16.86
CA GLY A 23 6.50 -11.09 -17.62
C GLY A 23 5.99 -12.40 -17.02
N ILE A 24 4.84 -12.38 -16.33
CA ILE A 24 4.23 -13.56 -15.70
C ILE A 24 2.85 -13.84 -16.29
N SER A 25 2.37 -15.08 -16.17
CA SER A 25 1.01 -15.42 -16.61
C SER A 25 -0.05 -14.79 -15.69
N ARG A 26 -1.18 -14.38 -16.29
CA ARG A 26 -2.37 -13.86 -15.58
C ARG A 26 -2.84 -14.77 -14.45
N VAL A 27 -2.76 -16.09 -14.66
CA VAL A 27 -3.15 -17.11 -13.67
C VAL A 27 -2.22 -17.06 -12.47
N THR A 28 -0.91 -16.98 -12.68
CA THR A 28 0.11 -16.81 -11.64
C THR A 28 -0.14 -15.55 -10.82
N LEU A 29 -0.39 -14.43 -11.49
CA LEU A 29 -0.70 -13.16 -10.83
C LEU A 29 -2.02 -13.23 -10.05
N SER A 30 -3.05 -13.87 -10.60
CA SER A 30 -4.34 -14.04 -9.91
C SER A 30 -4.23 -14.93 -8.66
N THR A 31 -3.40 -15.97 -8.72
CA THR A 31 -3.06 -16.81 -7.57
C THR A 31 -2.22 -16.05 -6.55
N GLN A 32 -1.28 -15.20 -6.96
CA GLN A 32 -0.50 -14.35 -6.05
C GLN A 32 -1.36 -13.27 -5.37
N ILE A 33 -2.35 -12.71 -6.06
CA ILE A 33 -3.26 -11.70 -5.49
C ILE A 33 -4.22 -12.33 -4.48
N ASN A 34 -4.73 -13.55 -4.73
CA ASN A 34 -5.66 -14.22 -3.82
C ASN A 34 -4.98 -15.14 -2.79
N GLY A 35 -3.73 -15.57 -3.02
CA GLY A 35 -2.96 -16.47 -2.16
C GLY A 35 -1.80 -15.79 -1.44
N THR A 36 -0.94 -16.60 -0.81
CA THR A 36 0.29 -16.14 -0.15
C THR A 36 1.31 -15.75 -1.21
N ALA A 37 1.27 -14.50 -1.69
CA ALA A 37 2.32 -14.01 -2.57
C ALA A 37 3.68 -14.03 -1.83
N ASN A 38 4.73 -14.47 -2.53
CA ASN A 38 6.09 -14.41 -2.01
C ASN A 38 6.61 -12.96 -2.09
N ILE A 39 7.52 -12.57 -1.18
CA ILE A 39 8.07 -11.20 -1.07
C ILE A 39 8.59 -10.68 -2.43
N VAL A 40 9.30 -11.54 -3.17
CA VAL A 40 9.84 -11.24 -4.51
C VAL A 40 8.73 -10.86 -5.52
N SER A 41 7.52 -11.39 -5.34
CA SER A 41 6.39 -11.09 -6.22
C SER A 41 5.75 -9.75 -5.90
N TYR A 42 5.62 -9.42 -4.61
CA TYR A 42 5.07 -8.13 -4.21
C TYR A 42 5.99 -6.96 -4.56
N GLU A 43 7.30 -7.12 -4.40
CA GLU A 43 8.28 -6.09 -4.80
C GLU A 43 8.20 -5.80 -6.30
N LYS A 44 8.07 -6.83 -7.13
CA LYS A 44 7.87 -6.67 -8.57
C LYS A 44 6.54 -6.01 -8.90
N ILE A 45 5.46 -6.34 -8.20
CA ILE A 45 4.14 -5.71 -8.38
C ILE A 45 4.21 -4.23 -8.01
N ALA A 46 4.80 -3.90 -6.87
CA ALA A 46 5.04 -2.55 -6.40
C ALA A 46 5.86 -1.74 -7.43
N THR A 47 6.95 -2.33 -7.93
CA THR A 47 7.81 -1.73 -8.96
C THR A 47 7.07 -1.50 -10.28
N ALA A 48 6.29 -2.50 -10.75
CA ALA A 48 5.54 -2.40 -12.00
C ALA A 48 4.40 -1.38 -11.95
N LEU A 49 3.79 -1.20 -10.77
CA LEU A 49 2.80 -0.16 -10.46
C LEU A 49 3.44 1.17 -10.08
N ASN A 50 4.77 1.22 -9.92
CA ASN A 50 5.51 2.38 -9.42
C ASN A 50 4.97 2.91 -8.07
N VAL A 51 4.51 2.00 -7.21
CA VAL A 51 4.03 2.31 -5.86
C VAL A 51 4.93 1.68 -4.81
N PRO A 52 5.04 2.25 -3.61
CA PRO A 52 5.77 1.61 -2.53
C PRO A 52 5.09 0.33 -2.06
N MET A 53 5.89 -0.65 -1.61
CA MET A 53 5.45 -1.98 -1.18
C MET A 53 4.32 -1.96 -0.14
N TRP A 54 4.37 -1.05 0.84
CA TRP A 54 3.35 -0.90 1.87
C TRP A 54 1.97 -0.53 1.29
N GLN A 55 1.93 0.15 0.14
CA GLN A 55 0.70 0.59 -0.50
C GLN A 55 -0.13 -0.60 -0.99
N LEU A 56 0.50 -1.75 -1.25
CA LEU A 56 -0.18 -3.00 -1.58
C LEU A 56 -1.06 -3.53 -0.45
N PHE A 57 -0.82 -3.09 0.79
CA PHE A 57 -1.51 -3.56 1.99
C PHE A 57 -2.36 -2.48 2.64
N ALA A 58 -2.02 -1.20 2.50
CA ALA A 58 -2.76 -0.08 3.09
C ALA A 58 -2.81 1.13 2.15
N SER A 59 -3.90 1.90 2.19
CA SER A 59 -4.02 3.09 1.34
C SER A 59 -3.03 4.14 1.80
N PRO A 60 -2.54 4.98 0.87
CA PRO A 60 -1.85 6.22 1.23
C PRO A 60 -2.69 6.99 2.23
N LYS A 61 -4.02 7.06 2.05
CA LYS A 61 -4.98 7.72 2.94
C LYS A 61 -4.99 7.20 4.38
N GLU A 62 -4.73 5.91 4.59
CA GLU A 62 -4.69 5.28 5.93
C GLU A 62 -3.30 5.44 6.59
N ILE A 63 -2.23 5.48 5.78
CA ILE A 63 -0.86 5.72 6.25
C ILE A 63 -0.45 7.19 6.10
N GLN A 64 -1.38 8.10 5.77
CA GLN A 64 -1.11 9.50 6.03
C GLN A 64 -0.84 9.54 7.53
N PRO A 65 0.36 9.97 7.98
CA PRO A 65 0.42 10.48 9.33
C PRO A 65 -0.70 11.49 9.35
N GLN A 66 -1.69 11.27 10.20
CA GLN A 66 -2.66 12.32 10.48
C GLN A 66 -1.77 13.54 10.71
N SER A 67 -1.92 14.55 9.86
CA SER A 67 -1.19 15.81 9.94
C SER A 67 -1.70 16.59 11.15
N ASP A 68 -1.72 15.91 12.28
CA ASP A 68 -2.06 16.27 13.64
C ASP A 68 -0.94 15.63 14.43
N GLY A 69 0.26 16.20 14.25
CA GLY A 69 1.52 15.61 14.65
C GLY A 69 1.48 15.04 16.06
N ALA A 70 2.12 13.88 16.22
CA ALA A 70 2.27 13.11 17.45
C ALA A 70 1.47 13.70 18.61
N SER A 71 0.18 13.32 18.76
CA SER A 71 -0.60 13.77 19.91
C SER A 71 -0.04 13.13 21.16
N ILE A 72 0.95 13.79 21.77
CA ILE A 72 1.49 13.41 23.07
C ILE A 72 0.49 13.90 24.10
N THR A 73 -0.16 12.98 24.79
CA THR A 73 -1.03 13.32 25.93
C THR A 73 -0.13 13.60 27.13
N CYS A 74 -0.17 14.83 27.66
CA CYS A 74 0.64 15.18 28.83
C CYS A 74 0.16 14.39 30.06
N PRO A 75 1.01 13.55 30.69
CA PRO A 75 0.62 12.73 31.84
C PRO A 75 0.31 13.53 33.12
N ASN A 76 0.63 14.83 33.15
CA ASN A 76 0.39 15.69 34.32
C ASN A 76 -0.93 16.47 34.23
N CYS A 77 -1.44 16.77 33.03
CA CYS A 77 -2.65 17.60 32.86
C CYS A 77 -3.64 17.09 31.81
N GLY A 78 -3.36 15.97 31.15
CA GLY A 78 -4.28 15.30 30.22
C GLY A 78 -4.50 16.02 28.89
N LYS A 79 -3.78 17.10 28.61
CA LYS A 79 -3.98 17.91 27.39
C LYS A 79 -3.15 17.37 26.22
N SER A 80 -3.77 17.25 25.04
CA SER A 80 -3.14 16.77 23.81
C SER A 80 -2.25 17.84 23.19
N ILE A 81 -0.97 17.53 22.98
CA ILE A 81 0.02 18.45 22.39
C ILE A 81 0.14 18.11 20.91
N LYS A 82 -0.22 19.07 20.03
CA LYS A 82 0.01 18.94 18.58
C LYS A 82 1.37 19.53 18.23
N ILE A 83 2.31 18.68 17.82
CA ILE A 83 3.62 19.14 17.31
C ILE A 83 3.48 19.41 15.81
N LYS A 84 3.64 20.67 15.41
CA LYS A 84 3.89 21.01 14.00
C LYS A 84 5.39 20.94 13.78
N VAL A 85 5.83 20.11 12.84
CA VAL A 85 7.20 20.17 12.31
C VAL A 85 7.17 21.18 11.15
N ASP A 86 8.00 22.21 11.24
CA ASP A 86 8.30 23.16 10.15
C ASP A 86 9.56 22.66 9.43
#